data_AF-A0A087T4Q0-F1
#
_entry.id   AF-A0A087T4Q0-F1
#
_cell.length_a   1.000
_cell.length_b   1.000
_cell.length_c   1.000
_cell.angle_alpha   90.00
_cell.angle_beta   90.00
_cell.angle_gamma   90.00
#
_symmetry.space_group_name_H-M   'P 1'
#
loop_
_entity.id
_entity.type
_entity.pdbx_description
1 polymer ?
#
loop_
_entity_poly.entity_id
_entity_poly.type
_entity_poly.pdbx_seq_one_letter_code
_entity_poly.pdbx_strand_id
1 'polypeptide(L)'
;MAKYDNSTALPKVGEFVLSLNVTVAMSPIARLLVFYVRENEEIVADSNVFRIQKCLMNKVGLRFSQTQQYPGTEATIHLSANPSSICGIRMVDKSVQLLDENTHFNKDKLFKQMQHEDVSLGSKPSELRIRLCRRMLDFDGWASRIEEDHYADSLSA
;
A
#
# COMPACT_ATOMS: atom_id res chain seq x y z
N MET A 1 46.52 -22.81 -18.11
CA MET A 1 46.94 -23.66 -16.98
C MET A 1 46.85 -22.82 -15.72
N ALA A 2 45.76 -22.96 -14.95
CA ALA A 2 45.60 -22.23 -13.69
C ALA A 2 46.50 -22.88 -12.63
N LYS A 3 47.35 -22.08 -11.98
CA LYS A 3 48.16 -22.52 -10.84
C LYS A 3 47.21 -22.83 -9.68
N TYR A 4 47.28 -24.05 -9.17
CA TYR A 4 46.60 -24.46 -7.95
C TYR A 4 47.40 -23.89 -6.77
N ASP A 5 46.89 -22.82 -6.18
CA ASP A 5 47.47 -22.21 -4.97
C ASP A 5 47.10 -23.08 -3.76
N ASN A 6 48.12 -23.66 -3.12
CA ASN A 6 47.99 -24.62 -2.02
C ASN A 6 48.04 -23.91 -0.67
N SER A 7 47.23 -22.87 -0.51
CA SER A 7 47.12 -22.10 0.73
C SER A 7 45.76 -22.39 1.35
N THR A 8 45.71 -23.29 2.34
CA THR A 8 44.50 -23.66 3.09
C THR A 8 44.10 -22.56 4.08
N ALA A 9 43.95 -21.34 3.60
CA ALA A 9 43.26 -20.29 4.35
C ALA A 9 41.77 -20.44 4.05
N LEU A 10 41.00 -20.89 5.05
CA LEU A 10 39.54 -20.89 4.95
C LEU A 10 39.06 -19.48 4.60
N PRO A 11 38.06 -19.33 3.71
CA PRO A 11 37.49 -18.02 3.42
C PRO A 11 37.04 -17.39 4.75
N LYS A 12 37.45 -16.14 4.99
CA LYS A 12 36.96 -15.38 6.15
C LYS A 12 35.49 -15.07 5.92
N VAL A 13 34.61 -15.86 6.53
CA VAL A 13 33.17 -15.64 6.51
C VAL A 13 32.84 -14.61 7.57
N GLY A 14 32.30 -13.46 7.15
CA GLY A 14 31.68 -12.48 8.03
C GLY A 14 30.19 -12.76 8.13
N GLU A 15 29.64 -12.73 9.34
CA GLU A 15 28.21 -12.84 9.58
C GLU A 15 27.67 -11.49 10.06
N PHE A 16 26.51 -11.09 9.52
CA PHE A 16 25.81 -9.89 9.93
C PHE A 16 24.33 -10.21 10.13
N VAL A 17 23.78 -9.82 11.28
CA VAL A 17 22.37 -10.03 11.62
C VAL A 17 21.64 -8.70 11.51
N LEU A 18 20.64 -8.65 10.62
CA LEU A 18 19.76 -7.50 10.46
C LEU A 18 18.38 -7.78 11.07
N SER A 19 18.01 -7.02 12.10
CA SER A 19 16.68 -7.08 12.71
C SER A 19 15.74 -6.07 12.07
N LEU A 20 14.62 -6.54 11.52
CA LEU A 20 13.60 -5.70 10.87
C LEU A 20 12.25 -5.89 11.55
N ASN A 21 11.60 -4.78 11.92
CA ASN A 21 10.24 -4.81 12.44
C ASN A 21 9.24 -4.86 11.29
N VAL A 22 8.52 -5.98 11.19
CA VAL A 22 7.46 -6.15 10.19
C VAL A 22 6.27 -5.27 10.57
N THR A 23 5.87 -4.39 9.64
CA THR A 23 4.70 -3.51 9.81
C THR A 23 3.58 -3.87 8.82
N VAL A 24 2.36 -3.40 9.10
CA VAL A 24 1.21 -3.65 8.23
C VAL A 24 1.39 -3.05 6.83
N ALA A 25 2.18 -1.98 6.70
CA ALA A 25 2.52 -1.36 5.42
C ALA A 25 3.31 -2.28 4.48
N MET A 26 3.96 -3.31 5.02
CA MET A 26 4.79 -4.27 4.27
C MET A 26 3.96 -5.43 3.69
N SER A 27 2.64 -5.45 3.92
CA SER A 27 1.73 -6.44 3.37
C SER A 27 1.31 -6.09 1.94
N PRO A 28 1.20 -7.05 1.01
CA PRO A 28 1.39 -8.50 1.19
C PRO A 28 2.80 -8.99 0.83
N ILE A 29 3.60 -8.17 0.16
CA ILE A 29 4.94 -8.50 -0.32
C ILE A 29 5.88 -7.36 0.10
N ALA A 30 7.02 -7.72 0.69
CA ALA A 30 8.11 -6.80 0.98
C ALA A 30 9.40 -7.30 0.31
N ARG A 31 10.18 -6.39 -0.25
CA ARG A 31 11.46 -6.69 -0.90
C ARG A 31 12.57 -6.02 -0.13
N LEU A 32 13.56 -6.79 0.30
CA LEU A 32 14.77 -6.29 0.94
C LEU A 32 15.91 -6.39 -0.07
N LEU A 33 16.57 -5.27 -0.31
CA LEU A 33 17.81 -5.20 -1.08
C LEU A 33 18.93 -4.88 -0.09
N VAL A 34 20.00 -5.67 -0.12
CA VAL A 34 21.23 -5.42 0.62
C VAL A 34 22.35 -5.28 -0.39
N PHE A 35 23.15 -4.23 -0.29
CA PHE A 35 24.30 -4.03 -1.15
C PHE A 35 25.46 -3.48 -0.35
N TYR A 36 26.68 -3.73 -0.82
CA TYR A 36 27.88 -3.10 -0.32
C TYR A 36 28.77 -2.66 -1.47
N VAL A 37 29.51 -1.57 -1.26
CA VAL A 37 30.47 -1.02 -2.21
C VAL A 37 31.87 -1.35 -1.72
N ARG A 38 32.66 -1.97 -2.58
CA ARG A 38 34.06 -2.31 -2.31
C ARG A 38 34.97 -1.09 -2.51
N GLU A 39 36.20 -1.19 -2.01
CA GLU A 39 37.23 -0.16 -2.20
C GLU A 39 37.58 0.10 -3.67
N ASN A 40 37.38 -0.91 -4.54
CA ASN A 40 37.56 -0.81 -5.99
C ASN A 40 36.30 -0.31 -6.72
N GLU A 41 35.34 0.28 -6.01
CA GLU A 41 34.06 0.79 -6.54
C GLU A 41 33.10 -0.28 -7.09
N GLU A 42 33.41 -1.56 -6.92
CA GLU A 42 32.52 -2.67 -7.29
C GLU A 42 31.36 -2.78 -6.31
N ILE A 43 30.14 -2.94 -6.84
CA ILE A 43 28.91 -3.14 -6.05
C ILE A 43 28.57 -4.62 -6.03
N VAL A 44 28.42 -5.17 -4.83
CA VAL A 44 27.89 -6.52 -4.63
C VAL A 44 26.55 -6.37 -3.91
N ALA A 45 25.49 -6.94 -4.51
CA ALA A 45 24.14 -6.83 -4.02
C ALA A 45 23.43 -8.18 -4.02
N ASP A 46 22.52 -8.34 -3.07
CA ASP A 46 21.58 -9.44 -3.02
C ASP A 46 20.19 -8.92 -2.60
N SER A 47 19.14 -9.64 -2.98
CA SER A 47 17.78 -9.25 -2.65
C SER A 47 16.95 -10.45 -2.24
N ASN A 48 16.03 -10.23 -1.32
CA ASN A 48 15.09 -11.26 -0.89
C ASN A 48 13.66 -10.73 -0.83
N VAL A 49 12.70 -11.63 -1.04
CA VAL A 49 11.27 -11.31 -1.09
C VAL A 49 10.57 -11.99 0.08
N PHE A 50 9.91 -11.19 0.92
CA PHE A 50 9.16 -11.64 2.07
C PHE A 50 7.66 -11.57 1.77
N ARG A 51 6.97 -12.70 1.99
CA ARG A 51 5.50 -12.74 1.95
C ARG A 51 4.98 -12.43 3.35
N ILE A 52 4.39 -11.26 3.50
CA ILE A 52 3.82 -10.80 4.76
C ILE A 52 2.33 -11.18 4.79
N GLN A 53 1.82 -11.49 5.98
CA GLN A 53 0.41 -11.78 6.16
C GLN A 53 -0.44 -10.59 5.68
N LYS A 54 -1.53 -10.92 4.97
CA LYS A 54 -2.51 -10.00 4.39
C LYS A 54 -3.24 -9.19 5.47
N CYS A 55 -2.67 -8.06 5.86
CA CYS A 55 -3.14 -7.23 6.96
C CYS A 55 -3.54 -5.85 6.46
N LEU A 56 -4.70 -5.35 6.91
CA LEU A 56 -5.16 -3.98 6.64
C LEU A 56 -4.84 -3.09 7.83
N MET A 57 -4.40 -1.85 7.58
CA MET A 57 -4.07 -0.89 8.64
C MET A 57 -5.29 -0.53 9.49
N ASN A 58 -6.45 -0.35 8.85
CA ASN A 58 -7.70 -0.09 9.55
C ASN A 58 -8.39 -1.42 9.92
N LYS A 59 -8.61 -1.64 11.21
CA LYS A 59 -9.34 -2.81 11.71
C LYS A 59 -10.82 -2.48 11.74
N VAL A 60 -11.54 -3.05 10.78
CA VAL A 60 -13.00 -2.90 10.67
C VAL A 60 -13.71 -4.14 11.20
N GLY A 61 -14.78 -3.93 11.96
CA GLY A 61 -15.67 -4.97 12.44
C GLY A 61 -17.12 -4.59 12.20
N LEU A 62 -17.92 -5.53 11.73
CA LEU A 62 -19.36 -5.35 11.52
C LEU A 62 -20.10 -6.54 12.13
N ARG A 63 -21.08 -6.26 13.00
CA ARG A 63 -21.90 -7.30 13.62
C ARG A 63 -23.33 -6.81 13.80
N PHE A 64 -24.28 -7.72 13.62
CA PHE A 64 -25.65 -7.50 14.05
C PHE A 64 -25.75 -7.75 15.56
N SER A 65 -26.67 -7.05 16.23
CA SER A 65 -26.94 -7.28 17.65
C SER A 65 -27.64 -8.64 17.88
N GLN A 66 -28.41 -9.10 16.90
CA GLN A 66 -29.09 -10.41 16.91
C GLN A 66 -28.80 -11.16 15.61
N THR A 67 -28.75 -12.49 15.66
CA THR A 67 -28.45 -13.34 14.50
C THR A 67 -29.63 -13.49 13.53
N GLN A 68 -30.85 -13.25 14.01
CA GLN A 68 -32.08 -13.32 13.23
C GLN A 68 -33.02 -12.22 13.69
N GLN A 69 -33.84 -11.70 12.77
CA GLN A 69 -34.83 -10.69 13.09
C GLN A 69 -36.10 -10.86 12.24
N TYR A 70 -37.25 -10.46 12.77
CA TYR A 70 -38.53 -10.57 12.06
C TYR A 70 -38.73 -9.43 11.05
N PRO A 71 -39.42 -9.68 9.92
CA PRO A 71 -39.78 -8.61 8.99
C PRO A 71 -40.52 -7.46 9.69
N GLY A 72 -40.16 -6.23 9.35
CA GLY A 72 -40.78 -5.03 9.92
C GLY A 72 -40.34 -4.67 11.35
N THR A 73 -39.42 -5.44 11.95
CA THR A 73 -38.84 -5.10 13.26
C THR A 73 -37.48 -4.42 13.11
N GLU A 74 -37.07 -3.65 14.12
CA GLU A 74 -35.81 -2.91 14.09
C GLU A 74 -34.60 -3.84 14.13
N ALA A 75 -33.62 -3.64 13.24
CA ALA A 75 -32.37 -4.38 13.23
C ALA A 75 -31.20 -3.43 13.54
N THR A 76 -30.47 -3.72 14.62
CA THR A 76 -29.31 -2.91 15.03
C THR A 76 -28.00 -3.54 14.57
N ILE A 77 -27.09 -2.71 14.07
CA ILE A 77 -25.77 -3.10 13.58
C ILE A 77 -24.72 -2.27 14.29
N HIS A 78 -23.68 -2.94 14.76
CA HIS A 78 -22.50 -2.32 15.33
C HIS A 78 -21.35 -2.37 14.34
N LEU A 79 -20.84 -1.18 14.00
CA LEU A 79 -19.66 -0.97 13.20
C LEU A 79 -18.53 -0.45 14.09
N SER A 80 -17.36 -1.06 14.01
CA SER A 80 -16.13 -0.56 14.60
C SER A 80 -15.09 -0.30 13.51
N ALA A 81 -14.38 0.82 13.62
CA ALA A 81 -13.30 1.22 12.73
C ALA A 81 -12.41 2.24 13.47
N ASN A 82 -11.25 2.56 12.88
CA ASN A 82 -10.43 3.66 13.39
C ASN A 82 -11.22 5.00 13.39
N PRO A 83 -10.95 5.91 14.34
CA PRO A 83 -11.60 7.22 14.40
C PRO A 83 -11.51 7.97 13.07
N SER A 84 -12.55 8.74 12.74
CA SER A 84 -12.65 9.56 11.52
C SER A 84 -12.54 8.77 10.20
N SER A 85 -12.75 7.44 10.22
CA SER A 85 -12.84 6.64 9.00
C SER A 85 -14.20 6.83 8.30
N ILE A 86 -14.17 6.96 6.97
CA ILE A 86 -15.39 6.86 6.16
C ILE A 86 -15.69 5.38 5.91
N CYS A 87 -16.90 4.93 6.28
CA CYS A 87 -17.31 3.54 6.18
C CYS A 87 -18.52 3.39 5.24
N GLY A 88 -18.37 2.60 4.18
CA GLY A 88 -19.48 2.19 3.31
C GLY A 88 -20.02 0.83 3.73
N ILE A 89 -21.34 0.73 3.93
CA ILE A 89 -22.01 -0.52 4.29
C ILE A 89 -22.79 -1.02 3.08
N ARG A 90 -22.62 -2.29 2.73
CA ARG A 90 -23.38 -2.97 1.68
C ARG A 90 -24.13 -4.16 2.28
N MET A 91 -25.44 -4.18 2.09
CA MET A 91 -26.30 -5.32 2.39
C MET A 91 -26.78 -5.95 1.08
N VAL A 92 -26.84 -7.27 1.04
CA VAL A 92 -27.32 -8.02 -0.12
C VAL A 92 -28.20 -9.16 0.37
N ASP A 93 -29.23 -9.49 -0.41
CA ASP A 93 -30.02 -10.69 -0.17
C ASP A 93 -29.17 -11.95 -0.48
N LYS A 94 -29.35 -13.01 0.31
CA LYS A 94 -28.59 -14.25 0.15
C LYS A 94 -28.82 -14.92 -1.21
N SER A 95 -30.00 -14.76 -1.81
CA SER A 95 -30.29 -15.29 -3.15
C SER A 95 -29.42 -14.64 -4.23
N VAL A 96 -29.08 -13.36 -4.10
CA VAL A 96 -28.21 -12.64 -5.04
C VAL A 96 -26.74 -13.03 -4.86
N GLN A 97 -26.33 -13.37 -3.65
CA GLN A 97 -24.98 -13.90 -3.39
C GLN A 97 -24.71 -15.20 -4.17
N LEU A 98 -25.74 -16.01 -4.44
CA LEU A 98 -25.62 -17.24 -5.23
C LEU A 98 -25.51 -16.99 -6.75
N LEU A 99 -25.91 -15.80 -7.21
CA LEU A 99 -25.95 -15.47 -8.64
C LEU A 99 -24.61 -14.98 -9.17
N ASP A 100 -23.79 -14.32 -8.35
CA ASP A 100 -22.48 -13.79 -8.79
C ASP A 100 -21.45 -13.69 -7.65
N GLU A 101 -20.69 -14.77 -7.44
CA GLU A 101 -19.58 -14.82 -6.49
C GLU A 101 -18.41 -13.87 -6.85
N ASN A 102 -18.33 -13.44 -8.11
CA ASN A 102 -17.26 -12.57 -8.59
C ASN A 102 -17.45 -11.11 -8.18
N THR A 103 -18.68 -10.68 -7.87
CA THR A 103 -18.95 -9.31 -7.41
C THR A 103 -18.61 -9.05 -5.95
N HIS A 104 -18.47 -10.09 -5.13
CA HIS A 104 -18.19 -9.91 -3.71
C HIS A 104 -16.76 -9.38 -3.50
N PHE A 105 -16.66 -8.17 -2.93
CA PHE A 105 -15.40 -7.62 -2.48
C PHE A 105 -14.93 -8.39 -1.24
N ASN A 106 -13.71 -8.91 -1.28
CA ASN A 106 -13.09 -9.59 -0.14
C ASN A 106 -11.62 -9.20 -0.01
N LYS A 107 -11.02 -9.49 1.15
CA LYS A 107 -9.62 -9.16 1.43
C LYS A 107 -8.67 -9.79 0.40
N ASP A 108 -8.93 -11.03 -0.02
CA ASP A 108 -8.06 -11.74 -0.95
C ASP A 108 -8.02 -11.10 -2.34
N LYS A 109 -9.16 -10.67 -2.88
CA LYS A 109 -9.25 -9.93 -4.15
C LYS A 109 -8.48 -8.61 -4.07
N LEU A 110 -8.62 -7.87 -2.96
CA LEU A 110 -7.86 -6.64 -2.73
C LEU A 110 -6.35 -6.90 -2.73
N PHE A 111 -5.87 -7.87 -1.95
CA PHE A 111 -4.44 -8.19 -1.90
C PHE A 111 -3.92 -8.78 -3.22
N LYS A 112 -4.73 -9.55 -3.94
CA LYS A 112 -4.38 -10.04 -5.29
C LYS A 112 -4.17 -8.89 -6.26
N GLN A 113 -5.02 -7.85 -6.18
CA GLN A 113 -4.84 -6.64 -6.99
C GLN A 113 -3.56 -5.90 -6.60
N MET A 114 -3.31 -5.70 -5.31
CA MET A 114 -2.08 -5.02 -4.86
C MET A 114 -0.80 -5.78 -5.24
N GLN A 115 -0.84 -7.11 -5.31
CA GLN A 115 0.29 -7.92 -5.79
C GLN A 115 0.61 -7.70 -7.26
N HIS A 116 -0.36 -7.28 -8.08
CA HIS A 116 -0.09 -6.95 -9.48
C HIS A 116 0.73 -5.66 -9.63
N GLU A 117 0.70 -4.80 -8.62
CA GLU A 117 1.48 -3.56 -8.55
C GLU A 117 2.90 -3.78 -7.96
N ASP A 118 3.24 -5.00 -7.56
CA ASP A 118 4.59 -5.31 -7.08
C ASP A 118 5.60 -5.17 -8.21
N VAL A 119 6.55 -4.27 -8.03
CA VAL A 119 7.61 -4.00 -9.01
C VAL A 119 8.70 -5.07 -8.85
N SER A 120 8.87 -5.90 -9.88
CA SER A 120 9.80 -7.03 -9.89
C SER A 120 10.76 -6.95 -11.07
N LEU A 121 11.90 -7.66 -11.02
CA LEU A 121 12.82 -7.68 -12.16
C LEU A 121 12.09 -8.19 -13.40
N GLY A 122 12.01 -7.35 -14.44
CA GLY A 122 11.32 -7.67 -15.69
C GLY A 122 9.84 -7.30 -15.73
N SER A 123 9.25 -6.77 -14.64
CA SER A 123 7.99 -6.06 -14.79
C SER A 123 8.26 -4.84 -15.66
N LYS A 124 7.71 -4.81 -16.88
CA LYS A 124 7.47 -3.53 -17.55
C LYS A 124 6.73 -2.71 -16.50
N PRO A 125 7.18 -1.51 -16.12
CA PRO A 125 6.33 -0.65 -15.31
C PRO A 125 4.99 -0.69 -16.01
N SER A 126 3.94 -1.16 -15.30
CA SER A 126 2.58 -0.93 -15.77
C SER A 126 2.63 0.53 -16.15
N GLU A 127 2.36 0.85 -17.42
CA GLU A 127 2.27 2.23 -17.84
C GLU A 127 1.18 2.81 -16.96
N LEU A 128 1.61 3.34 -15.82
CA LEU A 128 0.99 4.39 -15.09
C LEU A 128 0.90 5.43 -16.18
N ARG A 129 -0.24 5.38 -16.88
CA ARG A 129 -0.72 6.37 -17.82
C ARG A 129 -1.06 7.57 -16.93
N ILE A 130 -0.02 8.10 -16.29
CA ILE A 130 0.02 9.23 -15.40
C ILE A 130 -0.24 10.42 -16.33
N ARG A 131 -1.53 10.68 -16.54
CA ARG A 131 -2.00 12.04 -16.82
C ARG A 131 -1.76 12.98 -15.63
N LEU A 132 -1.19 12.49 -14.52
CA LEU A 132 -0.92 13.27 -13.30
C LEU A 132 0.27 14.23 -13.45
N CYS A 133 1.27 13.97 -14.31
CA CYS A 133 2.37 14.92 -14.52
C CYS A 133 2.03 16.11 -15.44
N ARG A 134 0.82 16.17 -16.04
CA ARG A 134 0.40 17.38 -16.78
C ARG A 134 -0.21 18.46 -15.87
N ARG A 135 -0.65 18.14 -14.65
CA ARG A 135 -1.24 19.14 -13.74
C ARG A 135 -0.26 19.92 -12.87
N MET A 136 0.96 19.41 -12.67
CA MET A 136 2.00 20.13 -11.90
C MET A 136 2.81 21.11 -12.75
N LEU A 137 2.69 21.07 -14.09
CA LEU A 137 3.33 22.04 -14.99
C LEU A 137 2.39 23.18 -15.41
N ASP A 138 1.12 23.15 -15.01
CA ASP A 138 0.13 24.20 -15.32
C ASP A 138 -0.05 25.22 -14.17
N PHE A 139 0.82 25.21 -13.15
CA PHE A 139 0.75 26.11 -11.99
C PHE A 139 1.83 27.21 -11.99
N ASP A 140 2.30 27.65 -13.15
CA ASP A 140 3.08 28.91 -13.31
C ASP A 140 2.17 30.13 -13.48
N GLY A 141 1.10 30.23 -12.67
CA GLY A 141 0.05 31.25 -12.80
C GLY A 141 -0.02 32.30 -11.69
N TRP A 142 0.90 32.27 -10.72
CA TRP A 142 0.79 33.09 -9.50
C TRP A 142 1.87 34.17 -9.33
N ALA A 143 2.53 34.57 -10.42
CA ALA A 143 3.53 35.64 -10.42
C ALA A 143 3.04 36.95 -11.06
N SER A 144 1.76 37.11 -11.40
CA SER A 144 1.31 38.34 -12.10
C SER A 144 -0.17 38.66 -11.89
N ARG A 145 -0.59 38.94 -10.65
CA ARG A 145 -1.77 39.80 -10.43
C ARG A 145 -1.92 40.24 -8.97
N ILE A 146 -2.20 41.53 -8.82
CA ILE A 146 -2.70 42.25 -7.63
C ILE A 146 -1.60 42.97 -6.80
N GLU A 147 -1.03 44.01 -7.41
CA GLU A 147 -0.99 45.35 -6.77
C GLU A 147 -2.03 46.20 -7.51
N GLU A 148 -2.69 47.12 -6.79
CA GLU A 148 -3.90 47.91 -7.15
C GLU A 148 -5.21 47.08 -7.02
N ASP A 149 -6.21 47.36 -6.17
CA ASP A 149 -6.61 48.63 -5.54
C ASP A 149 -7.60 48.42 -4.37
N HIS A 150 -7.49 49.33 -3.41
CA HIS A 150 -8.53 49.91 -2.53
C HIS A 150 -9.36 49.05 -1.55
N TYR A 151 -8.91 49.12 -0.30
CA TYR A 151 -9.69 49.03 0.94
C TYR A 151 -10.49 50.32 1.17
N ALA A 152 -11.82 50.26 1.12
CA ALA A 152 -12.72 51.19 1.80
C ALA A 152 -14.15 50.61 1.92
N ASP A 153 -14.75 50.87 3.08
CA ASP A 153 -16.15 50.71 3.51
C ASP A 153 -16.68 49.29 3.77
N SER A 154 -17.45 49.02 4.82
CA SER A 154 -17.73 49.68 6.11
C SER A 154 -18.59 48.71 6.94
N LEU A 155 -18.69 49.03 8.24
CA LEU A 155 -19.34 48.34 9.36
C LEU A 155 -20.84 48.01 9.23
N SER A 156 -21.31 47.18 10.18
CA SER A 156 -22.69 46.89 10.63
C SER A 156 -23.52 46.00 9.69
N ALA A 157 -24.21 44.95 10.14
CA ALA A 157 -24.92 44.70 11.40
C ALA A 157 -24.88 43.21 11.80
#